data_AF-A0A2T1BZ09-F1
#
_entry.id   AF-A0A2T1BZ09-F1
#
_cell.length_a   1.000
_cell.length_b   1.000
_cell.length_c   1.000
_cell.angle_alpha   90.00
_cell.angle_beta   90.00
_cell.angle_gamma   90.00
#
_symmetry.space_group_name_H-M   'P 1'
#
loop_
_entity.id
_entity.type
_entity.pdbx_description
1 polymer ?
#
loop_
_entity_poly.entity_id
_entity_poly.type
_entity_poly.pdbx_seq_one_letter_code
_entity_poly.pdbx_strand_id
1 'polypeptide(L)'
;MNIQLTKPTDLCLEISPEILQQAEEQSQHFSSSRRRAYLNLLCLKTFLPWLQEMYPNEVHLQTDEVTLNQFWEVVNGTPIILGTSRLILIPSSAIDTEELRVEREWIDIPNLIADYYLAVQVDESDRMVRIWGYTTHKHLKEKGNYSDRDRSYYLDRQELISDLNVLSVVRQLCLDEPTRSEVISLPALPLDRANQLLEYLGNPQTIFPRRLVPFSEWGALLANENLRRILYQKRVETSPIKSTSKPVNLQQWLQGVFEAGWKPPEELINPQLLLGFRPIEVKRGKIIDILINSGNQKIVLIVKISQISEAEIGILAQIYPDDNSTYLPPHLQLIILDENGEVFQEIIARSQDKLIQYEFEGNLGEEFAIKVALEDTSVIEKFIIG
;
A
#
# COMPACT_ATOMS: atom_id res chain seq x y z
N MET A 1 -15.31 19.56 -21.49
CA MET A 1 -14.87 20.76 -20.76
C MET A 1 -15.29 20.56 -19.31
N ASN A 2 -14.51 19.80 -18.55
CA ASN A 2 -14.79 19.56 -17.13
C ASN A 2 -14.23 20.73 -16.34
N ILE A 3 -15.12 21.54 -15.80
CA ILE A 3 -14.77 22.60 -14.86
C ILE A 3 -14.51 21.88 -13.53
N GLN A 4 -13.24 21.60 -13.21
CA GLN A 4 -12.88 21.37 -11.81
C GLN A 4 -13.16 22.68 -11.07
N LEU A 5 -14.23 22.71 -10.29
CA LEU A 5 -14.54 23.78 -9.36
C LEU A 5 -13.53 23.73 -8.21
N THR A 6 -12.33 24.24 -8.44
CA THR A 6 -11.40 24.55 -7.34
C THR A 6 -12.04 25.64 -6.48
N LYS A 7 -12.23 25.37 -5.19
CA LYS A 7 -12.66 26.42 -4.25
C LYS A 7 -11.47 27.39 -4.07
N PRO A 8 -11.70 28.71 -4.05
CA PRO A 8 -10.64 29.72 -4.15
C PRO A 8 -9.64 29.76 -2.98
N THR A 9 -9.86 28.99 -1.91
CA THR A 9 -9.01 28.94 -0.72
C THR A 9 -8.08 27.74 -0.65
N ASP A 10 -8.26 26.74 -1.52
CA ASP A 10 -7.43 25.53 -1.50
C ASP A 10 -6.03 25.84 -2.02
N LEU A 11 -4.99 25.38 -1.31
CA LEU A 11 -3.62 25.50 -1.78
C LEU A 11 -3.33 24.37 -2.77
N CYS A 12 -3.04 24.71 -4.02
CA CYS A 12 -2.66 23.76 -5.06
C CYS A 12 -1.19 23.93 -5.42
N LEU A 13 -0.43 22.84 -5.37
CA LEU A 13 0.99 22.78 -5.69
C LEU A 13 1.22 21.76 -6.81
N GLU A 14 1.99 22.13 -7.83
CA GLU A 14 2.33 21.23 -8.93
C GLU A 14 3.38 20.20 -8.49
N ILE A 15 3.21 18.96 -8.93
CA ILE A 15 4.17 17.87 -8.75
C ILE A 15 5.12 17.87 -9.94
N SER A 16 6.40 18.12 -9.69
CA SER A 16 7.40 18.10 -10.75
C SER A 16 7.67 16.66 -11.23
N PRO A 17 8.08 16.47 -12.50
CA PRO A 17 8.46 15.16 -13.02
C PRO A 17 9.58 14.49 -12.21
N GLU A 18 10.51 15.27 -11.67
CA GLU A 18 11.61 14.78 -10.83
C GLU A 18 11.08 14.22 -9.50
N ILE A 19 10.06 14.84 -8.91
CA ILE A 19 9.42 14.35 -7.68
C ILE A 19 8.67 13.05 -7.96
N LEU A 20 7.99 12.92 -9.10
CA LEU A 20 7.33 11.67 -9.51
C LEU A 20 8.34 10.53 -9.61
N GLN A 21 9.43 10.74 -10.33
CA GLN A 21 10.49 9.72 -10.48
C GLN A 21 11.12 9.35 -9.13
N GLN A 22 11.44 10.33 -8.29
CA GLN A 22 12.02 10.06 -6.97
C GLN A 22 11.05 9.29 -6.06
N ALA A 23 9.78 9.68 -6.02
CA ALA A 23 8.77 9.00 -5.20
C ALA A 23 8.57 7.56 -5.69
N GLU A 24 8.59 7.36 -7.01
CA GLU A 24 8.51 6.05 -7.63
C GLU A 24 9.68 5.16 -7.18
N GLU A 25 10.91 5.58 -7.42
CA GLU A 25 12.14 4.85 -7.05
C GLU A 25 12.21 4.56 -5.55
N GLN A 26 11.94 5.55 -4.69
CA GLN A 26 12.05 5.40 -3.24
C GLN A 26 10.95 4.52 -2.65
N SER A 27 9.75 4.51 -3.26
CA SER A 27 8.64 3.68 -2.78
C SER A 27 8.81 2.19 -3.09
N GLN A 28 9.69 1.81 -4.03
CA GLN A 28 9.90 0.41 -4.43
C GLN A 28 10.40 -0.51 -3.31
N HIS A 29 11.03 0.04 -2.27
CA HIS A 29 11.57 -0.75 -1.16
C HIS A 29 10.51 -1.16 -0.12
N PHE A 30 9.32 -0.56 -0.17
CA PHE A 30 8.22 -0.81 0.76
C PHE A 30 7.44 -2.06 0.39
N SER A 31 6.87 -2.76 1.38
CA SER A 31 6.15 -4.03 1.19
C SER A 31 4.74 -3.84 0.58
N SER A 32 3.69 -4.31 1.24
CA SER A 32 2.29 -4.03 0.93
C SER A 32 1.89 -2.54 1.05
N SER A 33 2.82 -1.70 1.48
CA SER A 33 2.65 -0.27 1.82
C SER A 33 3.19 0.69 0.75
N ARG A 34 3.70 0.18 -0.39
CA ARG A 34 4.30 0.99 -1.48
C ARG A 34 3.44 2.19 -1.87
N ARG A 35 2.14 1.99 -2.12
CA ARG A 35 1.23 3.08 -2.50
C ARG A 35 1.12 4.18 -1.44
N ARG A 36 1.09 3.80 -0.16
CA ARG A 36 1.06 4.75 0.95
C ARG A 36 2.37 5.54 1.03
N ALA A 37 3.51 4.86 0.93
CA ALA A 37 4.81 5.51 0.93
C ALA A 37 4.96 6.47 -0.25
N TYR A 38 4.56 6.04 -1.45
CA TYR A 38 4.52 6.85 -2.66
C TYR A 38 3.71 8.15 -2.48
N LEU A 39 2.46 8.05 -2.01
CA LEU A 39 1.62 9.22 -1.78
C LEU A 39 2.18 10.17 -0.70
N ASN A 40 2.77 9.64 0.37
CA ASN A 40 3.42 10.45 1.38
C ASN A 40 4.68 11.14 0.85
N LEU A 41 5.47 10.46 0.01
CA LEU A 41 6.65 11.03 -0.63
C LEU A 41 6.29 12.16 -1.59
N LEU A 42 5.30 11.96 -2.47
CA LEU A 42 4.80 13.01 -3.36
C LEU A 42 4.34 14.22 -2.55
N CYS A 43 3.47 13.99 -1.58
CA CYS A 43 2.93 15.03 -0.73
C CYS A 43 4.05 15.79 0.01
N LEU A 44 5.00 15.08 0.61
CA LEU A 44 6.09 15.68 1.39
C LEU A 44 7.03 16.49 0.49
N LYS A 45 7.52 15.90 -0.60
CA LYS A 45 8.50 16.54 -1.49
C LYS A 45 7.91 17.74 -2.21
N THR A 46 6.61 17.74 -2.50
CA THR A 46 5.93 18.90 -3.09
C THR A 46 5.60 19.98 -2.06
N PHE A 47 5.13 19.61 -0.86
CA PHE A 47 4.67 20.59 0.14
C PHE A 47 5.80 21.22 0.96
N LEU A 48 6.84 20.45 1.31
CA LEU A 48 7.89 20.91 2.20
C LEU A 48 8.64 22.16 1.69
N PRO A 49 9.04 22.24 0.40
CA PRO A 49 9.71 23.44 -0.12
C PRO A 49 8.81 24.69 -0.04
N TRP A 50 7.53 24.56 -0.39
CA TRP A 50 6.56 25.64 -0.28
C TRP A 50 6.41 26.10 1.18
N LEU A 51 6.31 25.15 2.13
CA LEU A 51 6.19 25.50 3.54
C LEU A 51 7.45 26.22 4.06
N GLN A 52 8.64 25.78 3.64
CA GLN A 52 9.92 26.40 3.99
C GLN A 52 10.05 27.82 3.42
N GLU A 53 9.51 28.08 2.23
CA GLU A 53 9.46 29.42 1.64
C GLU A 53 8.51 30.35 2.41
N MET A 54 7.35 29.84 2.82
CA MET A 54 6.35 30.60 3.57
C MET A 54 6.76 30.90 5.01
N TYR A 55 7.51 29.98 5.65
CA TYR A 55 7.97 30.11 7.03
C TYR A 55 9.48 29.84 7.14
N PRO A 56 10.32 30.75 6.63
CA PRO A 56 11.77 30.56 6.65
C PRO A 56 12.29 30.38 8.08
N ASN A 57 13.11 29.34 8.29
CA ASN A 57 13.72 28.97 9.58
C ASN A 57 12.78 28.46 10.68
N GLU A 58 11.48 28.28 10.41
CA GLU A 58 10.56 27.62 11.34
C GLU A 58 10.32 26.15 10.99
N VAL A 59 10.62 25.73 9.76
CA VAL A 59 10.23 24.42 9.23
C VAL A 59 11.37 23.43 9.34
N HIS A 60 11.13 22.36 10.09
CA HIS A 60 12.04 21.23 10.20
C HIS A 60 11.27 19.92 10.11
N LEU A 61 11.87 18.91 9.46
CA LEU A 61 11.35 17.56 9.60
C LEU A 61 11.58 17.09 11.02
N GLN A 62 10.55 16.51 11.63
CA GLN A 62 10.69 15.93 12.97
C GLN A 62 11.65 14.74 12.96
N THR A 63 11.64 14.01 11.85
CA THR A 63 12.31 12.72 11.69
C THR A 63 12.99 12.67 10.33
N ASP A 64 14.13 12.00 10.26
CA ASP A 64 14.82 11.72 9.01
C ASP A 64 14.02 10.75 8.11
N GLU A 65 14.43 10.64 6.85
CA GLU A 65 13.77 9.81 5.84
C GLU A 65 13.70 8.33 6.24
N VAL A 66 14.73 7.79 6.90
CA VAL A 66 14.73 6.38 7.36
C VAL A 66 13.66 6.17 8.43
N THR A 67 13.48 7.15 9.31
CA THR A 67 12.44 7.11 10.34
C THR A 67 11.04 7.31 9.74
N LEU A 68 10.88 8.17 8.74
CA LEU A 68 9.61 8.32 8.01
C LEU A 68 9.18 7.02 7.32
N ASN A 69 10.13 6.30 6.72
CA ASN A 69 9.86 5.01 6.10
C ASN A 69 9.31 3.97 7.10
N GLN A 70 9.76 4.02 8.36
CA GLN A 70 9.21 3.16 9.42
C GLN A 70 7.73 3.44 9.71
N PHE A 71 7.30 4.70 9.60
CA PHE A 71 5.90 5.06 9.75
C PHE A 71 5.12 4.67 8.50
N TRP A 72 5.57 5.04 7.31
CA TRP A 72 4.83 4.80 6.07
C TRP A 72 4.64 3.32 5.74
N GLU A 73 5.45 2.43 6.30
CA GLU A 73 5.22 0.99 6.22
C GLU A 73 3.90 0.56 6.87
N VAL A 74 3.40 1.30 7.87
CA VAL A 74 2.29 0.85 8.72
C VAL A 74 1.23 1.91 9.03
N VAL A 75 1.52 3.20 8.88
CA VAL A 75 0.63 4.33 9.16
C VAL A 75 0.70 5.37 8.04
N ASN A 76 -0.45 5.86 7.58
CA ASN A 76 -0.52 6.96 6.62
C ASN A 76 -0.32 8.31 7.33
N GLY A 77 0.62 9.11 6.85
CA GLY A 77 0.80 10.49 7.29
C GLY A 77 2.26 10.84 7.56
N THR A 78 2.56 12.14 7.48
CA THR A 78 3.93 12.64 7.58
C THR A 78 4.05 13.79 8.59
N PRO A 79 4.83 13.62 9.67
CA PRO A 79 5.03 14.65 10.67
C PRO A 79 6.01 15.74 10.22
N ILE A 80 5.64 17.01 10.43
CA ILE A 80 6.45 18.19 10.17
C ILE A 80 6.44 19.09 11.42
N ILE A 81 7.58 19.65 11.79
CA ILE A 81 7.67 20.68 12.83
C ILE A 81 7.63 22.05 12.17
N LEU A 82 6.73 22.91 12.66
CA LEU A 82 6.59 24.30 12.27
C LEU A 82 6.66 25.18 13.53
N GLY A 83 7.84 25.72 13.81
CA GLY A 83 8.15 26.45 15.04
C GLY A 83 7.99 25.54 16.26
N THR A 84 7.04 25.85 17.14
CA THR A 84 6.69 25.03 18.32
C THR A 84 5.56 24.04 18.05
N SER A 85 4.90 24.14 16.88
CA SER A 85 3.76 23.32 16.52
C SER A 85 4.18 22.10 15.71
N ARG A 86 3.48 20.99 15.88
CA ARG A 86 3.61 19.79 15.05
C ARG A 86 2.41 19.68 14.11
N LEU A 87 2.70 19.41 12.84
CA LEU A 87 1.73 19.18 11.78
C LEU A 87 1.82 17.72 11.32
N ILE A 88 0.70 17.10 10.94
CA ILE A 88 0.69 15.87 10.15
C ILE A 88 0.05 16.13 8.80
N LEU A 89 0.77 15.84 7.72
CA LEU A 89 0.20 15.75 6.37
C LEU A 89 -0.51 14.42 6.20
N ILE A 90 -1.77 14.43 5.76
CA ILE A 90 -2.56 13.22 5.51
C ILE A 90 -2.93 13.17 4.02
N PRO A 91 -2.12 12.50 3.18
CA PRO A 91 -2.41 12.38 1.76
C PRO A 91 -3.49 11.33 1.47
N SER A 92 -4.28 11.60 0.45
CA SER A 92 -5.29 10.73 -0.12
C SER A 92 -5.32 10.87 -1.64
N SER A 93 -5.54 9.76 -2.35
CA SER A 93 -5.81 9.76 -3.79
C SER A 93 -7.32 9.75 -4.11
N ALA A 94 -8.18 10.00 -3.11
CA ALA A 94 -9.61 10.14 -3.34
C ALA A 94 -9.89 11.33 -4.28
N ILE A 95 -10.83 11.13 -5.21
CA ILE A 95 -11.24 12.16 -6.17
C ILE A 95 -12.04 13.26 -5.45
N ASP A 96 -12.86 12.85 -4.49
CA ASP A 96 -13.61 13.77 -3.67
C ASP A 96 -12.77 14.30 -2.50
N THR A 97 -13.25 15.41 -1.93
CA THR A 97 -12.64 16.09 -0.78
C THR A 97 -13.72 16.32 0.26
N GLU A 98 -14.53 15.29 0.55
CA GLU A 98 -15.68 15.41 1.44
C GLU A 98 -15.31 15.24 2.92
N GLU A 99 -14.31 14.40 3.24
CA GLU A 99 -13.89 14.14 4.61
C GLU A 99 -12.37 14.03 4.77
N LEU A 100 -11.86 14.52 5.91
CA LEU A 100 -10.51 14.25 6.37
C LEU A 100 -10.56 13.03 7.27
N ARG A 101 -9.77 12.02 6.96
CA ARG A 101 -9.66 10.79 7.75
C ARG A 101 -8.25 10.60 8.29
N VAL A 102 -8.11 10.63 9.62
CA VAL A 102 -6.83 10.50 10.32
C VAL A 102 -6.77 9.16 11.05
N GLU A 103 -5.72 8.38 10.78
CA GLU A 103 -5.50 7.12 11.47
C GLU A 103 -5.26 7.34 12.98
N ARG A 104 -5.86 6.48 13.80
CA ARG A 104 -5.86 6.57 15.27
C ARG A 104 -4.47 6.71 15.90
N GLU A 105 -3.44 6.20 15.24
CA GLU A 105 -2.04 6.24 15.63
C GLU A 105 -1.53 7.68 15.82
N TRP A 106 -1.98 8.62 14.99
CA TRP A 106 -1.61 10.02 15.12
C TRP A 106 -2.45 10.79 16.15
N ILE A 107 -3.47 10.16 16.73
CA ILE A 107 -4.44 10.79 17.62
C ILE A 107 -4.32 10.25 19.05
N ASP A 108 -4.21 8.93 19.21
CA ASP A 108 -4.28 8.26 20.52
C ASP A 108 -2.92 7.72 21.00
N ILE A 109 -1.81 7.97 20.29
CA ILE A 109 -0.45 7.60 20.75
C ILE A 109 0.26 8.85 21.31
N PRO A 110 0.48 8.96 22.63
CA PRO A 110 0.88 10.22 23.27
C PRO A 110 2.14 10.90 22.73
N ASN A 111 3.15 10.15 22.27
CA ASN A 111 4.37 10.74 21.69
C ASN A 111 4.27 11.01 20.17
N LEU A 112 3.16 10.61 19.52
CA LEU A 112 2.93 10.82 18.09
C LEU A 112 1.89 11.91 17.79
N ILE A 113 1.11 12.34 18.78
CA ILE A 113 0.12 13.42 18.60
C ILE A 113 0.75 14.70 18.05
N ALA A 114 -0.05 15.43 17.29
CA ALA A 114 0.31 16.69 16.67
C ALA A 114 -0.68 17.80 17.07
N ASP A 115 -0.37 19.04 16.72
CA ASP A 115 -1.27 20.17 16.93
C ASP A 115 -2.28 20.27 15.81
N TYR A 116 -1.83 20.07 14.57
CA TYR A 116 -2.65 20.24 13.38
C TYR A 116 -2.53 19.05 12.41
N TYR A 117 -3.62 18.78 11.71
CA TYR A 117 -3.75 17.71 10.72
C TYR A 117 -4.24 18.32 9.42
N LEU A 118 -3.45 18.17 8.35
CA LEU A 118 -3.72 18.77 7.05
C LEU A 118 -4.33 17.72 6.13
N ALA A 119 -5.46 18.07 5.54
CA ALA A 119 -6.15 17.25 4.57
C ALA A 119 -5.57 17.50 3.18
N VAL A 120 -4.99 16.45 2.59
CA VAL A 120 -4.26 16.56 1.33
C VAL A 120 -4.83 15.59 0.30
N GLN A 121 -5.16 16.12 -0.88
CA GLN A 121 -5.49 15.35 -2.06
C GLN A 121 -4.26 15.32 -2.98
N VAL A 122 -3.91 14.14 -3.48
CA VAL A 122 -2.86 13.94 -4.48
C VAL A 122 -3.55 13.49 -5.77
N ASP A 123 -3.49 14.33 -6.79
CA ASP A 123 -3.99 14.05 -8.13
C ASP A 123 -2.80 13.79 -9.06
N GLU A 124 -2.57 12.53 -9.40
CA GLU A 124 -1.47 12.15 -10.31
C GLU A 124 -1.77 12.50 -11.76
N SER A 125 -3.05 12.52 -12.15
CA SER A 125 -3.45 12.82 -13.54
C SER A 125 -3.18 14.29 -13.86
N ASP A 126 -3.55 15.18 -12.93
CA ASP A 126 -3.30 16.61 -13.04
C ASP A 126 -1.97 17.03 -12.41
N ARG A 127 -1.17 16.08 -11.90
CA ARG A 127 0.11 16.29 -11.19
C ARG A 127 0.02 17.40 -10.13
N MET A 128 -0.93 17.27 -9.22
CA MET A 128 -1.24 18.29 -8.21
C MET A 128 -1.30 17.70 -6.80
N VAL A 129 -0.72 18.41 -5.85
CA VAL A 129 -0.98 18.25 -4.41
C VAL A 129 -1.88 19.39 -3.97
N ARG A 130 -3.09 19.08 -3.52
CA ARG A 130 -4.08 20.05 -3.04
C ARG A 130 -4.28 19.92 -1.54
N ILE A 131 -3.99 20.98 -0.79
CA ILE A 131 -4.31 21.10 0.62
C ILE A 131 -5.63 21.86 0.71
N TRP A 132 -6.67 21.16 1.14
CA TRP A 132 -8.05 21.65 1.08
C TRP A 132 -8.66 21.95 2.45
N GLY A 133 -7.92 21.66 3.53
CA GLY A 133 -8.25 22.11 4.87
C GLY A 133 -7.32 21.57 5.95
N TYR A 134 -7.48 22.07 7.16
CA TYR A 134 -6.81 21.56 8.35
C TYR A 134 -7.72 21.61 9.58
N THR A 135 -7.33 20.88 10.62
CA THR A 135 -8.00 20.88 11.92
C THR A 135 -6.99 20.65 13.04
N THR A 136 -7.43 20.73 14.30
CA THR A 136 -6.60 20.47 15.48
C THR A 136 -6.82 19.08 16.06
N HIS A 137 -5.87 18.57 16.83
CA HIS A 137 -6.05 17.32 17.58
C HIS A 137 -7.29 17.38 18.49
N LYS A 138 -7.47 18.51 19.19
CA LYS A 138 -8.60 18.74 20.08
C LYS A 138 -9.92 18.64 19.33
N HIS A 139 -10.03 19.30 18.18
CA HIS A 139 -11.25 19.28 17.40
C HIS A 139 -11.57 17.88 16.85
N LEU A 140 -10.57 17.12 16.38
CA LEU A 140 -10.74 15.71 16.01
C LEU A 140 -11.25 14.84 17.17
N LYS A 141 -10.76 15.05 18.40
CA LYS A 141 -11.21 14.29 19.58
C LYS A 141 -12.61 14.67 20.06
N GLU A 142 -12.98 15.95 19.97
CA GLU A 142 -14.23 16.48 20.52
C GLU A 142 -15.40 16.43 19.53
N LYS A 143 -15.12 16.57 18.24
CA LYS A 143 -16.12 16.68 17.16
C LYS A 143 -16.00 15.59 16.10
N GLY A 144 -14.83 14.96 15.96
CA GLY A 144 -14.61 13.90 14.99
C GLY A 144 -15.40 12.63 15.31
N ASN A 145 -15.84 11.96 14.26
CA ASN A 145 -16.45 10.64 14.37
C ASN A 145 -15.36 9.57 14.34
N TYR A 146 -15.50 8.52 15.16
CA TYR A 146 -14.57 7.39 15.16
C TYR A 146 -15.16 6.20 14.40
N SER A 147 -14.44 5.74 13.37
CA SER A 147 -14.74 4.51 12.64
C SER A 147 -13.89 3.37 13.19
N ASP A 148 -14.55 2.37 13.78
CA ASP A 148 -13.86 1.17 14.27
C ASP A 148 -13.37 0.27 13.12
N ARG A 149 -14.05 0.33 11.96
CA ARG A 149 -13.76 -0.48 10.77
C ARG A 149 -12.31 -0.34 10.30
N ASP A 150 -11.82 0.88 10.28
CA ASP A 150 -10.49 1.27 9.80
C ASP A 150 -9.65 2.00 10.87
N ARG A 151 -10.16 2.02 12.12
CA ARG A 151 -9.53 2.67 13.28
C ARG A 151 -9.07 4.08 12.94
N SER A 152 -9.99 4.91 12.48
CA SER A 152 -9.70 6.28 12.09
C SER A 152 -10.73 7.26 12.65
N TYR A 153 -10.27 8.47 12.92
CA TYR A 153 -11.14 9.61 13.18
C TYR A 153 -11.40 10.32 11.87
N TYR A 154 -12.63 10.78 11.64
CA TYR A 154 -12.95 11.55 10.46
C TYR A 154 -13.82 12.76 10.78
N LEU A 155 -13.67 13.78 9.95
CA LEU A 155 -14.42 15.03 9.98
C LEU A 155 -14.81 15.40 8.57
N ASP A 156 -16.05 15.83 8.39
CA ASP A 156 -16.53 16.37 7.13
C ASP A 156 -15.81 17.68 6.83
N ARG A 157 -15.64 18.00 5.54
CA ARG A 157 -14.93 19.20 5.08
C ARG A 157 -15.46 20.50 5.67
N GLN A 158 -16.74 20.54 6.01
CA GLN A 158 -17.41 21.71 6.58
C GLN A 158 -16.92 22.04 8.00
N GLU A 159 -16.39 21.04 8.71
CA GLU A 159 -15.79 21.19 10.05
C GLU A 159 -14.30 21.54 9.97
N LEU A 160 -13.68 21.53 8.78
CA LEU A 160 -12.28 21.89 8.59
C LEU A 160 -12.10 23.38 8.29
N ILE A 161 -10.98 23.93 8.72
CA ILE A 161 -10.56 25.28 8.33
C ILE A 161 -9.90 25.17 6.95
N SER A 162 -10.55 25.72 5.91
CA SER A 162 -10.10 25.56 4.53
C SER A 162 -8.91 26.46 4.15
N ASP A 163 -8.83 27.67 4.71
CA ASP A 163 -7.80 28.64 4.36
C ASP A 163 -6.53 28.43 5.21
N LEU A 164 -5.48 27.90 4.60
CA LEU A 164 -4.20 27.66 5.26
C LEU A 164 -3.53 28.95 5.73
N ASN A 165 -3.84 30.12 5.17
CA ASN A 165 -3.31 31.40 5.65
C ASN A 165 -3.82 31.73 7.05
N VAL A 166 -5.02 31.27 7.42
CA VAL A 166 -5.57 31.42 8.77
C VAL A 166 -4.68 30.72 9.80
N LEU A 167 -3.99 29.63 9.42
CA LEU A 167 -3.08 28.92 10.33
C LEU A 167 -1.98 29.86 10.87
N SER A 168 -1.44 30.74 10.01
CA SER A 168 -0.42 31.72 10.42
C SER A 168 -0.97 32.69 11.48
N VAL A 169 -2.19 33.18 11.27
CA VAL A 169 -2.87 34.14 12.14
C VAL A 169 -3.20 33.50 13.48
N VAL A 170 -3.78 32.30 13.46
CA VAL A 170 -4.14 31.56 14.68
C VAL A 170 -2.90 31.23 15.51
N ARG A 171 -1.80 30.80 14.89
CA ARG A 171 -0.55 30.51 15.59
C ARG A 171 0.06 31.76 16.25
N GLN A 172 -0.15 32.96 15.70
CA GLN A 172 0.40 34.21 16.24
C GLN A 172 -0.52 34.83 17.32
N LEU A 173 -1.83 34.77 17.13
CA LEU A 173 -2.81 35.47 17.98
C LEU A 173 -3.40 34.58 19.08
N CYS A 174 -3.44 33.26 18.90
CA CYS A 174 -4.09 32.31 19.81
C CYS A 174 -3.08 31.35 20.45
N LEU A 175 -1.95 31.88 20.97
CA LEU A 175 -0.87 31.07 21.55
C LEU A 175 -1.30 30.20 22.75
N ASP A 176 -2.33 30.64 23.49
CA ASP A 176 -2.80 29.97 24.71
C ASP A 176 -3.98 28.99 24.45
N GLU A 177 -4.50 28.93 23.23
CA GLU A 177 -5.63 28.05 22.94
C GLU A 177 -5.15 26.60 22.77
N PRO A 178 -5.66 25.64 23.57
CA PRO A 178 -5.17 24.28 23.51
C PRO A 178 -5.56 23.62 22.19
N THR A 179 -4.56 23.24 21.41
CA THR A 179 -4.68 22.51 20.14
C THR A 179 -4.88 21.00 20.34
N ARG A 180 -4.61 20.47 21.55
CA ARG A 180 -4.64 19.04 21.87
C ARG A 180 -5.57 18.75 23.05
N SER A 181 -6.36 17.67 22.95
CA SER A 181 -7.04 17.07 24.10
C SER A 181 -6.14 16.08 24.84
N GLU A 182 -6.50 15.75 26.09
CA GLU A 182 -5.85 14.68 26.86
C GLU A 182 -6.04 13.31 26.18
N VAL A 183 -4.99 12.50 26.24
CA VAL A 183 -4.96 11.14 25.66
C VAL A 183 -4.61 10.15 26.75
N ILE A 184 -5.30 9.01 26.75
CA ILE A 184 -5.06 7.92 27.70
C ILE A 184 -3.65 7.34 27.44
N SER A 185 -2.86 7.19 28.50
CA SER A 185 -1.55 6.56 28.40
C SER A 185 -1.67 5.09 28.00
N LEU A 186 -0.80 4.66 27.09
CA LEU A 186 -0.75 3.27 26.65
C LEU A 186 -0.16 2.38 27.75
N PRO A 187 -0.67 1.14 27.93
CA PRO A 187 -0.07 0.20 28.87
C PRO A 187 1.33 -0.18 28.41
N ALA A 188 2.21 -0.48 29.37
CA ALA A 188 3.54 -1.00 29.06
C ALA A 188 3.41 -2.34 28.31
N LEU A 189 4.15 -2.49 27.21
CA LEU A 189 4.18 -3.72 26.43
C LEU A 189 5.32 -4.63 26.93
N PRO A 190 5.02 -5.79 27.55
CA PRO A 190 6.05 -6.72 28.02
C PRO A 190 6.91 -7.22 26.85
N LEU A 191 8.21 -7.43 27.09
CA LEU A 191 9.17 -7.80 26.04
C LEU A 191 8.78 -9.11 25.33
N ASP A 192 8.35 -10.13 26.07
CA ASP A 192 7.92 -11.41 25.49
C ASP A 192 6.73 -11.23 24.55
N ARG A 193 5.77 -10.38 24.95
CA ARG A 193 4.61 -10.05 24.12
C ARG A 193 5.02 -9.23 22.89
N ALA A 194 5.93 -8.26 23.05
CA ALA A 194 6.46 -7.48 21.95
C ALA A 194 7.14 -8.37 20.89
N ASN A 195 7.96 -9.34 21.33
CA ASN A 195 8.63 -10.28 20.42
C ASN A 195 7.62 -11.15 19.64
N GLN A 196 6.58 -11.67 20.30
CA GLN A 196 5.50 -12.41 19.63
C GLN A 196 4.78 -11.55 18.58
N LEU A 197 4.47 -10.31 18.92
CA LEU A 197 3.83 -9.36 18.01
C LEU A 197 4.72 -9.06 16.80
N LEU A 198 6.02 -8.87 17.01
CA LEU A 198 6.98 -8.60 15.93
C LEU A 198 7.15 -9.77 14.97
N GLU A 199 7.08 -11.02 15.43
CA GLU A 199 7.14 -12.18 14.52
C GLU A 199 5.92 -12.22 13.58
N TYR A 200 4.73 -12.00 14.14
CA TYR A 200 3.50 -12.05 13.37
C TYR A 200 3.27 -10.80 12.49
N LEU A 201 3.33 -9.61 13.08
CA LEU A 201 3.10 -8.33 12.38
C LEU A 201 4.25 -7.97 11.43
N GLY A 202 5.44 -8.52 11.71
CA GLY A 202 6.62 -8.39 10.88
C GLY A 202 6.53 -9.14 9.57
N ASN A 203 5.62 -10.10 9.42
CA ASN A 203 5.36 -10.76 8.15
C ASN A 203 4.71 -9.77 7.15
N PRO A 204 5.36 -9.44 6.03
CA PRO A 204 4.82 -8.50 5.03
C PRO A 204 3.62 -9.05 4.25
N GLN A 205 3.34 -10.36 4.33
CA GLN A 205 2.06 -10.90 3.86
C GLN A 205 0.88 -10.42 4.72
N THR A 206 1.15 -9.93 5.92
CA THR A 206 0.14 -9.29 6.77
C THR A 206 -0.20 -7.90 6.21
N ILE A 207 -1.34 -7.82 5.52
CA ILE A 207 -1.80 -6.60 4.82
C ILE A 207 -2.24 -5.51 5.81
N PHE A 208 -2.93 -5.87 6.89
CA PHE A 208 -3.49 -4.91 7.87
C PHE A 208 -3.01 -5.18 9.30
N PRO A 209 -1.69 -5.03 9.60
CA PRO A 209 -1.12 -5.35 10.91
C PRO A 209 -1.84 -4.62 12.06
N ARG A 210 -2.25 -3.38 11.81
CA ARG A 210 -2.99 -2.54 12.75
C ARG A 210 -4.37 -3.06 13.17
N ARG A 211 -4.96 -4.05 12.47
CA ARG A 211 -6.30 -4.59 12.79
C ARG A 211 -6.28 -5.90 13.56
N LEU A 212 -5.14 -6.57 13.59
CA LEU A 212 -5.04 -7.96 14.05
C LEU A 212 -4.85 -8.06 15.56
N VAL A 213 -4.49 -6.95 16.20
CA VAL A 213 -4.24 -6.86 17.63
C VAL A 213 -4.98 -5.67 18.23
N PRO A 214 -5.25 -5.67 19.56
CA PRO A 214 -5.83 -4.52 20.23
C PRO A 214 -4.99 -3.25 20.03
N PHE A 215 -5.66 -2.09 19.93
CA PHE A 215 -4.96 -0.82 19.72
C PHE A 215 -3.96 -0.50 20.84
N SER A 216 -4.21 -0.94 22.07
CA SER A 216 -3.26 -0.75 23.18
C SER A 216 -1.91 -1.43 22.92
N GLU A 217 -1.91 -2.63 22.35
CA GLU A 217 -0.68 -3.36 22.00
C GLU A 217 -0.01 -2.75 20.77
N TRP A 218 -0.80 -2.46 19.74
CA TRP A 218 -0.32 -1.84 18.50
C TRP A 218 0.28 -0.45 18.75
N GLY A 219 -0.43 0.39 19.49
CA GLY A 219 0.01 1.73 19.85
C GLY A 219 1.26 1.70 20.71
N ALA A 220 1.34 0.79 21.70
CA ALA A 220 2.53 0.65 22.53
C ALA A 220 3.76 0.18 21.73
N LEU A 221 3.55 -0.69 20.72
CA LEU A 221 4.59 -1.11 19.80
C LEU A 221 5.10 0.07 18.97
N LEU A 222 4.21 0.86 18.37
CA LEU A 222 4.61 2.01 17.53
C LEU A 222 5.18 3.19 18.32
N ALA A 223 4.71 3.38 19.56
CA ALA A 223 5.23 4.40 20.47
C ALA A 223 6.72 4.17 20.80
N ASN A 224 7.18 2.92 20.78
CA ASN A 224 8.57 2.56 21.02
C ASN A 224 9.37 2.55 19.72
N GLU A 225 10.35 3.46 19.60
CA GLU A 225 11.17 3.61 18.39
C GLU A 225 11.95 2.36 18.01
N ASN A 226 12.47 1.63 18.99
CA ASN A 226 13.21 0.39 18.73
C ASN A 226 12.30 -0.72 18.19
N LEU A 227 11.11 -0.89 18.77
CA LEU A 227 10.15 -1.89 18.30
C LEU A 227 9.62 -1.54 16.92
N ARG A 228 9.30 -0.27 16.66
CA ARG A 228 8.88 0.22 15.35
C ARG A 228 9.96 -0.02 14.29
N ARG A 229 11.23 0.24 14.59
CA ARG A 229 12.35 -0.05 13.70
C ARG A 229 12.48 -1.54 13.39
N ILE A 230 12.36 -2.42 14.40
CA ILE A 230 12.43 -3.87 14.20
C ILE A 230 11.24 -4.36 13.37
N LEU A 231 10.03 -3.83 13.60
CA LEU A 231 8.85 -4.14 12.80
C LEU A 231 9.08 -3.78 11.33
N TYR A 232 9.54 -2.56 11.06
CA TYR A 232 9.88 -2.09 9.72
C TYR A 232 10.92 -3.01 9.06
N GLN A 233 12.02 -3.33 9.75
CA GLN A 233 13.06 -4.22 9.24
C GLN A 233 12.49 -5.59 8.88
N LYS A 234 11.71 -6.23 9.77
CA LYS A 234 11.08 -7.52 9.46
C LYS A 234 10.17 -7.43 8.24
N ARG A 235 9.38 -6.36 8.12
CA ARG A 235 8.45 -6.19 6.97
C ARG A 235 9.17 -5.91 5.66
N VAL A 236 10.26 -5.16 5.67
CA VAL A 236 11.04 -4.85 4.45
C VAL A 236 12.01 -5.98 4.08
N GLU A 237 12.66 -6.63 5.06
CA GLU A 237 13.61 -7.71 4.82
C GLU A 237 12.94 -9.04 4.47
N THR A 238 11.77 -9.31 5.06
CA THR A 238 10.96 -10.50 4.75
C THR A 238 10.00 -10.23 3.58
N SER A 239 10.01 -9.01 3.01
CA SER A 239 9.14 -8.63 1.89
C SER A 239 9.43 -9.55 0.71
N PRO A 240 8.41 -10.14 0.04
CA PRO A 240 8.58 -10.77 -1.25
C PRO A 240 9.17 -9.82 -2.30
N ILE A 241 9.26 -8.52 -2.01
CA ILE A 241 9.90 -7.50 -2.84
C ILE A 241 11.44 -7.56 -2.75
N LYS A 242 11.99 -8.33 -1.80
CA LYS A 242 13.35 -8.91 -1.88
C LYS A 242 13.37 -10.31 -2.50
N SER A 243 12.32 -10.75 -3.18
CA SER A 243 12.55 -11.63 -4.32
C SER A 243 13.20 -10.77 -5.40
N THR A 244 14.52 -10.91 -5.50
CA THR A 244 15.32 -10.69 -6.70
C THR A 244 14.87 -11.61 -7.84
N SER A 245 13.56 -11.79 -8.05
CA SER A 245 13.05 -12.33 -9.29
C SER A 245 12.93 -11.15 -10.22
N LYS A 246 13.85 -11.06 -11.18
CA LYS A 246 13.59 -10.29 -12.41
C LYS A 246 12.18 -10.64 -12.90
N PRO A 247 11.41 -9.69 -13.44
CA PRO A 247 10.14 -10.02 -14.08
C PRO A 247 10.40 -11.13 -15.11
N VAL A 248 9.54 -12.13 -15.10
CA VAL A 248 9.61 -13.25 -16.04
C VAL A 248 9.40 -12.68 -17.43
N ASN A 249 10.37 -12.88 -18.32
CA ASN A 249 10.29 -12.33 -19.66
C ASN A 249 9.57 -13.33 -20.59
N LEU A 250 8.39 -12.95 -21.06
CA LEU A 250 7.56 -13.82 -21.89
C LEU A 250 8.11 -14.01 -23.32
N GLN A 251 8.90 -13.07 -23.83
CA GLN A 251 9.58 -13.23 -25.12
C GLN A 251 10.70 -14.26 -25.04
N GLN A 252 11.39 -14.38 -23.90
CA GLN A 252 12.37 -15.43 -23.65
C GLN A 252 11.72 -16.81 -23.64
N TRP A 253 10.49 -16.93 -23.13
CA TRP A 253 9.74 -18.18 -23.16
C TRP A 253 9.44 -18.65 -24.58
N LEU A 254 9.08 -17.72 -25.48
CA LEU A 254 8.92 -18.01 -26.91
C LEU A 254 10.20 -18.49 -27.59
N GLN A 255 11.36 -18.08 -27.06
CA GLN A 255 12.69 -18.51 -27.53
C GLN A 255 13.19 -19.79 -26.83
N GLY A 256 12.41 -20.38 -25.92
CA GLY A 256 12.79 -21.60 -25.21
C GLY A 256 13.71 -21.37 -24.01
N VAL A 257 13.84 -20.13 -23.53
CA VAL A 257 14.61 -19.78 -22.33
C VAL A 257 13.65 -19.57 -21.16
N PHE A 258 13.90 -20.23 -20.04
CA PHE A 258 12.99 -20.26 -18.88
C PHE A 258 13.74 -20.00 -17.58
N GLU A 259 13.14 -19.20 -16.70
CA GLU A 259 13.67 -18.84 -15.40
C GLU A 259 13.52 -20.00 -14.39
N ALA A 260 14.38 -19.98 -13.37
CA ALA A 260 14.39 -21.02 -12.33
C ALA A 260 13.05 -21.06 -11.57
N GLY A 261 12.46 -22.26 -11.48
CA GLY A 261 11.17 -22.50 -10.81
C GLY A 261 10.00 -22.69 -11.78
N TRP A 262 10.14 -22.28 -13.04
CA TRP A 262 9.16 -22.55 -14.10
C TRP A 262 9.46 -23.88 -14.79
N LYS A 263 8.54 -24.83 -14.68
CA LYS A 263 8.68 -26.19 -15.22
C LYS A 263 7.60 -26.51 -16.26
N PRO A 264 7.80 -27.53 -17.10
CA PRO A 264 6.74 -28.05 -17.96
C PRO A 264 5.53 -28.48 -17.10
N PRO A 265 4.29 -28.12 -17.47
CA PRO A 265 3.08 -28.51 -16.74
C PRO A 265 2.96 -30.02 -16.49
N GLU A 266 3.52 -30.84 -17.38
CA GLU A 266 3.54 -32.30 -17.30
C GLU A 266 4.33 -32.83 -16.09
N GLU A 267 5.25 -32.03 -15.54
CA GLU A 267 5.99 -32.34 -14.32
C GLU A 267 5.27 -31.90 -13.04
N LEU A 268 4.19 -31.13 -13.17
CA LEU A 268 3.55 -30.42 -12.05
C LEU A 268 2.12 -30.84 -11.76
N ILE A 269 1.38 -31.31 -12.78
CA ILE A 269 0.00 -31.75 -12.64
C ILE A 269 -0.26 -33.02 -13.43
N ASN A 270 -1.23 -33.81 -12.98
CA ASN A 270 -1.68 -35.01 -13.68
C ASN A 270 -2.00 -34.72 -15.18
N PRO A 271 -1.36 -35.42 -16.13
CA PRO A 271 -1.57 -35.20 -17.57
C PRO A 271 -3.01 -35.33 -18.05
N GLN A 272 -3.88 -36.02 -17.31
CA GLN A 272 -5.31 -36.13 -17.64
C GLN A 272 -6.10 -34.83 -17.41
N LEU A 273 -5.57 -33.90 -16.62
CA LEU A 273 -6.15 -32.57 -16.37
C LEU A 273 -5.74 -31.55 -17.44
N LEU A 274 -4.72 -31.86 -18.26
CA LEU A 274 -4.25 -31.05 -19.39
C LEU A 274 -5.16 -31.22 -20.62
N LEU A 275 -6.41 -30.78 -20.54
CA LEU A 275 -7.32 -30.80 -21.70
C LEU A 275 -7.14 -29.53 -22.54
N GLY A 276 -6.93 -29.71 -23.86
CA GLY A 276 -6.74 -28.63 -24.84
C GLY A 276 -5.29 -28.48 -25.31
N PHE A 277 -4.86 -29.37 -26.22
CA PHE A 277 -3.57 -29.26 -26.89
C PHE A 277 -3.70 -28.35 -28.11
N ARG A 278 -3.22 -27.11 -28.00
CA ARG A 278 -2.85 -26.29 -29.17
C ARG A 278 -1.33 -26.36 -29.33
N PRO A 279 -0.81 -26.80 -30.49
CA PRO A 279 0.62 -27.07 -30.69
C PRO A 279 1.51 -25.82 -30.84
N ILE A 280 0.96 -24.61 -30.73
CA ILE A 280 1.65 -23.33 -30.99
C ILE A 280 1.88 -22.54 -29.68
N GLU A 281 1.45 -23.07 -28.54
CA GLU A 281 1.51 -22.37 -27.24
C GLU A 281 2.71 -22.81 -26.40
N VAL A 282 3.44 -21.84 -25.83
CA VAL A 282 4.43 -22.13 -24.78
C VAL A 282 3.71 -22.15 -23.45
N LYS A 283 3.97 -23.19 -22.63
CA LYS A 283 3.29 -23.41 -21.36
C LYS A 283 4.30 -23.66 -20.26
N ARG A 284 4.23 -22.90 -19.18
CA ARG A 284 5.08 -23.11 -18.01
C ARG A 284 4.24 -23.03 -16.75
N GLY A 285 4.55 -23.88 -15.79
CA GLY A 285 3.93 -23.86 -14.49
C GLY A 285 4.92 -23.67 -13.36
N LYS A 286 4.41 -23.22 -12.23
CA LYS A 286 5.15 -23.02 -10.98
C LYS A 286 4.28 -23.46 -9.82
N ILE A 287 4.86 -24.23 -8.90
CA ILE A 287 4.21 -24.59 -7.64
C ILE A 287 4.24 -23.37 -6.73
N ILE A 288 3.08 -23.01 -6.21
CA ILE A 288 2.90 -21.94 -5.25
C ILE A 288 2.50 -22.58 -3.91
N ASP A 289 3.34 -22.37 -2.92
CA ASP A 289 3.07 -22.71 -1.52
C ASP A 289 2.39 -21.51 -0.83
N ILE A 290 1.13 -21.68 -0.42
CA ILE A 290 0.34 -20.67 0.28
C ILE A 290 0.15 -21.12 1.73
N LEU A 291 0.72 -20.37 2.67
CA LEU A 291 0.61 -20.67 4.11
C LEU A 291 -0.69 -20.09 4.68
N ILE A 292 -1.73 -20.92 4.82
CA ILE A 292 -3.01 -20.55 5.42
C ILE A 292 -3.11 -21.02 6.88
N ASN A 293 -4.14 -20.57 7.60
CA ASN A 293 -4.32 -20.91 9.02
C ASN A 293 -4.47 -22.43 9.27
N SER A 294 -4.95 -23.17 8.26
CA SER A 294 -5.14 -24.63 8.31
C SER A 294 -3.89 -25.44 7.92
N GLY A 295 -2.79 -24.78 7.52
CA GLY A 295 -1.54 -25.42 7.10
C GLY A 295 -0.99 -24.85 5.78
N ASN A 296 0.04 -25.50 5.23
CA ASN A 296 0.59 -25.13 3.92
C ASN A 296 -0.28 -25.72 2.80
N GLN A 297 -0.88 -24.86 1.98
CA GLN A 297 -1.68 -25.23 0.83
C GLN A 297 -0.86 -25.08 -0.45
N LYS A 298 -0.68 -26.18 -1.17
CA LYS A 298 -0.03 -26.18 -2.48
C LYS A 298 -1.05 -26.00 -3.60
N ILE A 299 -0.73 -25.15 -4.55
CA ILE A 299 -1.45 -24.97 -5.81
C ILE A 299 -0.45 -24.81 -6.95
N VAL A 300 -0.89 -25.05 -8.18
CA VAL A 300 -0.04 -24.92 -9.37
C VAL A 300 -0.57 -23.79 -10.24
N LEU A 301 0.25 -22.75 -10.42
CA LEU A 301 -0.01 -21.70 -11.41
C LEU A 301 0.59 -22.15 -12.74
N ILE A 302 -0.22 -22.17 -13.79
CA ILE A 302 0.20 -22.41 -15.18
C ILE A 302 -0.08 -21.17 -15.99
N VAL A 303 0.93 -20.70 -16.71
CA VAL A 303 0.82 -19.62 -17.68
C VAL A 303 1.06 -20.20 -19.06
N LYS A 304 0.12 -19.96 -19.97
CA LYS A 304 0.25 -20.28 -21.39
C LYS A 304 0.36 -18.98 -22.17
N ILE A 305 1.25 -18.95 -23.15
CA ILE A 305 1.42 -17.82 -24.05
C ILE A 305 1.30 -18.28 -25.50
N SER A 306 0.67 -17.45 -26.33
CA SER A 306 0.55 -17.63 -27.77
C SER A 306 0.86 -16.31 -28.48
N GLN A 307 1.73 -16.36 -29.50
CA GLN A 307 1.96 -15.20 -30.35
C GLN A 307 0.71 -14.92 -31.20
N ILE A 308 0.13 -13.73 -31.09
CA ILE A 308 -1.02 -13.30 -31.89
C ILE A 308 -0.54 -12.47 -33.10
N SER A 309 0.36 -11.51 -32.88
CA SER A 309 0.99 -10.68 -33.92
C SER A 309 2.44 -10.34 -33.54
N GLU A 310 3.19 -9.55 -34.31
CA GLU A 310 4.56 -9.15 -33.92
C GLU A 310 4.63 -8.34 -32.61
N ALA A 311 3.54 -7.65 -32.24
CA ALA A 311 3.49 -6.78 -31.07
C ALA A 311 2.57 -7.29 -29.95
N GLU A 312 1.84 -8.38 -30.17
CA GLU A 312 0.75 -8.81 -29.29
C GLU A 312 0.85 -10.29 -28.94
N ILE A 313 0.71 -10.59 -27.64
CA ILE A 313 0.77 -11.94 -27.07
C ILE A 313 -0.52 -12.22 -26.31
N GLY A 314 -1.14 -13.36 -26.61
CA GLY A 314 -2.23 -13.91 -25.80
C GLY A 314 -1.67 -14.65 -24.60
N ILE A 315 -2.20 -14.36 -23.41
CA ILE A 315 -1.76 -14.90 -22.12
C ILE A 315 -2.97 -15.56 -21.44
N LEU A 316 -2.82 -16.83 -21.08
CA LEU A 316 -3.80 -17.59 -20.30
C LEU A 316 -3.20 -17.99 -18.96
N ALA A 317 -3.69 -17.39 -17.88
CA ALA A 317 -3.35 -17.77 -16.51
C ALA A 317 -4.34 -18.82 -16.00
N GLN A 318 -3.83 -19.91 -15.44
CA GLN A 318 -4.60 -21.06 -14.96
C GLN A 318 -4.10 -21.48 -13.58
N ILE A 319 -5.01 -21.73 -12.64
CA ILE A 319 -4.66 -22.30 -11.34
C ILE A 319 -5.28 -23.69 -11.19
N TYR A 320 -4.43 -24.68 -10.92
CA TYR A 320 -4.81 -26.06 -10.62
C TYR A 320 -4.54 -26.40 -9.15
N PRO A 321 -5.31 -27.33 -8.58
CA PRO A 321 -4.94 -27.93 -7.30
C PRO A 321 -3.64 -28.73 -7.43
N ASP A 322 -2.93 -28.91 -6.31
CA ASP A 322 -1.81 -29.86 -6.21
C ASP A 322 -2.28 -31.30 -6.46
N ASP A 323 -1.36 -32.21 -6.82
CA ASP A 323 -1.65 -33.60 -7.19
C ASP A 323 -2.39 -34.40 -6.10
N ASN A 324 -2.36 -33.92 -4.85
CA ASN A 324 -3.04 -34.51 -3.71
C ASN A 324 -4.52 -34.11 -3.58
N SER A 325 -5.03 -33.19 -4.41
CA SER A 325 -6.38 -32.62 -4.29
C SER A 325 -7.11 -32.58 -5.63
N THR A 326 -8.41 -32.88 -5.62
CA THR A 326 -9.24 -32.89 -6.85
C THR A 326 -9.88 -31.53 -7.15
N TYR A 327 -10.01 -30.66 -6.15
CA TYR A 327 -10.69 -29.36 -6.25
C TYR A 327 -9.80 -28.26 -5.67
N LEU A 328 -9.97 -27.05 -6.18
CA LEU A 328 -9.34 -25.85 -5.61
C LEU A 328 -9.94 -25.53 -4.25
N PRO A 329 -9.15 -24.94 -3.34
CA PRO A 329 -9.66 -24.37 -2.11
C PRO A 329 -10.77 -23.34 -2.40
N PRO A 330 -11.89 -23.38 -1.66
CA PRO A 330 -12.93 -22.37 -1.82
C PRO A 330 -12.38 -20.99 -1.48
N HIS A 331 -12.82 -19.96 -2.21
CA HIS A 331 -12.36 -18.57 -2.06
C HIS A 331 -10.91 -18.30 -2.49
N LEU A 332 -10.22 -19.26 -3.14
CA LEU A 332 -8.95 -18.99 -3.81
C LEU A 332 -9.16 -17.95 -4.92
N GLN A 333 -8.34 -16.91 -4.93
CA GLN A 333 -8.44 -15.80 -5.86
C GLN A 333 -7.27 -15.85 -6.83
N LEU A 334 -7.57 -15.77 -8.13
CA LEU A 334 -6.64 -15.43 -9.20
C LEU A 334 -6.86 -13.97 -9.56
N ILE A 335 -5.87 -13.13 -9.34
CA ILE A 335 -5.93 -11.69 -9.54
C ILE A 335 -4.87 -11.30 -10.57
N ILE A 336 -5.27 -10.61 -11.63
CA ILE A 336 -4.35 -10.01 -12.59
C ILE A 336 -4.17 -8.55 -12.19
N LEU A 337 -2.92 -8.14 -12.04
CA LEU A 337 -2.51 -6.79 -11.74
C LEU A 337 -1.85 -6.17 -12.96
N ASP A 338 -2.11 -4.89 -13.23
CA ASP A 338 -1.42 -4.15 -14.28
C ASP A 338 -0.01 -3.70 -13.85
N GLU A 339 0.67 -2.93 -14.70
CA GLU A 339 2.00 -2.36 -14.45
C GLU A 339 2.06 -1.47 -13.18
N ASN A 340 0.93 -0.85 -12.82
CA ASN A 340 0.80 0.02 -11.66
C ASN A 340 0.47 -0.78 -10.38
N GLY A 341 0.20 -2.09 -10.50
CA GLY A 341 -0.22 -2.96 -9.42
C GLY A 341 -1.71 -2.82 -9.07
N GLU A 342 -2.51 -2.17 -9.93
CA GLU A 342 -3.96 -2.11 -9.80
C GLU A 342 -4.61 -3.41 -10.24
N VAL A 343 -5.76 -3.75 -9.65
CA VAL A 343 -6.47 -4.98 -10.01
C VAL A 343 -7.14 -4.79 -11.37
N PHE A 344 -6.57 -5.42 -12.39
CA PHE A 344 -7.17 -5.52 -13.72
C PHE A 344 -8.32 -6.51 -13.75
N GLN A 345 -8.15 -7.68 -13.10
CA GLN A 345 -9.21 -8.68 -13.02
C GLN A 345 -9.07 -9.57 -11.78
N GLU A 346 -10.18 -10.06 -11.25
CA GLU A 346 -10.22 -11.03 -10.15
C GLU A 346 -11.19 -12.20 -10.44
N ILE A 347 -10.73 -13.43 -10.24
CA ILE A 347 -11.53 -14.65 -10.32
C ILE A 347 -11.44 -15.41 -9.02
N ILE A 348 -12.58 -15.82 -8.47
CA ILE A 348 -12.67 -16.49 -7.17
C ILE A 348 -13.18 -17.93 -7.38
N ALA A 349 -12.41 -18.90 -6.89
CA ALA A 349 -12.75 -20.33 -6.92
C ALA A 349 -13.91 -20.67 -5.99
N ARG A 350 -14.78 -21.56 -6.46
CA ARG A 350 -15.92 -22.15 -5.74
C ARG A 350 -15.56 -23.57 -5.28
N SER A 351 -16.34 -24.11 -4.35
CA SER A 351 -16.08 -25.41 -3.68
C SER A 351 -16.01 -26.65 -4.59
N GLN A 352 -16.32 -26.54 -5.89
CA GLN A 352 -16.23 -27.62 -6.87
C GLN A 352 -15.39 -27.26 -8.10
N ASP A 353 -14.73 -26.11 -8.09
CA ASP A 353 -13.90 -25.69 -9.21
C ASP A 353 -12.62 -26.53 -9.21
N LYS A 354 -12.38 -27.22 -10.31
CA LYS A 354 -11.14 -27.98 -10.56
C LYS A 354 -10.03 -27.09 -11.15
N LEU A 355 -10.42 -25.91 -11.61
CA LEU A 355 -9.59 -24.94 -12.32
C LEU A 355 -10.29 -23.58 -12.28
N ILE A 356 -9.52 -22.52 -12.04
CA ILE A 356 -9.90 -21.15 -12.39
C ILE A 356 -8.90 -20.62 -13.41
N GLN A 357 -9.38 -19.83 -14.36
CA GLN A 357 -8.54 -19.32 -15.44
C GLN A 357 -9.02 -17.98 -15.97
N TYR A 358 -8.08 -17.18 -16.45
CA TYR A 358 -8.37 -15.94 -17.16
C TYR A 358 -7.46 -15.80 -18.37
N GLU A 359 -8.06 -15.45 -19.51
CA GLU A 359 -7.37 -15.18 -20.77
C GLU A 359 -7.41 -13.68 -21.03
N PHE A 360 -6.27 -13.11 -21.39
CA PHE A 360 -6.12 -11.71 -21.75
C PHE A 360 -4.99 -11.55 -22.76
N GLU A 361 -4.92 -10.38 -23.38
CA GLU A 361 -3.92 -10.02 -24.38
C GLU A 361 -3.03 -8.94 -23.79
N GLY A 362 -1.76 -8.91 -24.20
CA GLY A 362 -0.82 -7.88 -23.80
C GLY A 362 0.15 -7.54 -24.93
N ASN A 363 0.60 -6.29 -24.93
CA ASN A 363 1.49 -5.73 -25.94
C ASN A 363 2.95 -5.78 -25.53
N LEU A 364 3.83 -5.78 -26.52
CA LEU A 364 5.27 -5.67 -26.31
C LEU A 364 5.61 -4.41 -25.48
N GLY A 365 6.36 -4.60 -24.40
CA GLY A 365 6.75 -3.58 -23.45
C GLY A 365 5.88 -3.50 -22.19
N GLU A 366 4.71 -4.15 -22.16
CA GLU A 366 3.83 -4.12 -20.99
C GLU A 366 4.34 -5.02 -19.85
N GLU A 367 4.16 -4.53 -18.63
CA GLU A 367 4.37 -5.29 -17.39
C GLU A 367 3.03 -5.63 -16.75
N PHE A 368 2.92 -6.82 -16.18
CA PHE A 368 1.76 -7.23 -15.41
C PHE A 368 2.19 -8.20 -14.31
N ALA A 369 1.32 -8.42 -13.33
CA ALA A 369 1.57 -9.42 -12.30
C ALA A 369 0.36 -10.32 -12.08
N ILE A 370 0.63 -11.59 -11.79
CA ILE A 370 -0.41 -12.55 -11.39
C ILE A 370 -0.28 -12.74 -9.89
N LYS A 371 -1.32 -12.34 -9.17
CA LYS A 371 -1.48 -12.54 -7.73
C LYS A 371 -2.42 -13.71 -7.48
N VAL A 372 -1.97 -14.67 -6.69
CA VAL A 372 -2.81 -15.75 -6.15
C VAL A 372 -3.04 -15.48 -4.68
N ALA A 373 -4.30 -15.40 -4.23
CA ALA A 373 -4.64 -15.12 -2.83
C ALA A 373 -5.59 -16.16 -2.24
N LEU A 374 -5.41 -16.53 -0.98
CA LEU A 374 -6.30 -17.41 -0.22
C LEU A 374 -6.33 -16.95 1.23
N GLU A 375 -7.53 -16.79 1.78
CA GLU A 375 -7.73 -16.18 3.10
C GLU A 375 -7.04 -14.79 3.18
N ASP A 376 -6.11 -14.61 4.11
CA ASP A 376 -5.35 -13.37 4.31
C ASP A 376 -3.95 -13.41 3.68
N THR A 377 -3.64 -14.43 2.88
CA THR A 377 -2.31 -14.64 2.29
C THR A 377 -2.31 -14.56 0.77
N SER A 378 -1.21 -14.10 0.17
CA SER A 378 -1.08 -14.05 -1.28
C SER A 378 0.35 -14.23 -1.78
N VAL A 379 0.49 -14.71 -3.01
CA VAL A 379 1.76 -14.82 -3.73
C VAL A 379 1.62 -14.07 -5.04
N ILE A 380 2.65 -13.32 -5.44
CA ILE A 380 2.64 -12.49 -6.65
C ILE A 380 3.81 -12.90 -7.54
N GLU A 381 3.53 -13.17 -8.80
CA GLU A 381 4.53 -13.39 -9.86
C GLU A 381 4.47 -12.23 -10.86
N LYS A 382 5.63 -11.64 -11.19
CA LYS A 382 5.72 -10.50 -12.12
C LYS A 382 6.17 -10.95 -13.50
N PHE A 383 5.62 -10.35 -14.54
CA PHE A 383 5.87 -10.67 -15.93
C PHE A 383 6.12 -9.39 -16.74
N ILE A 384 6.97 -9.51 -17.75
CA ILE A 384 7.20 -8.47 -18.76
C ILE A 384 7.07 -9.09 -20.15
N ILE A 385 6.40 -8.38 -21.05
CA ILE A 385 6.27 -8.73 -22.46
C ILE A 385 7.42 -8.04 -23.24
N GLY A 386 8.67 -8.32 -22.87
CA GLY A 386 9.82 -7.48 -23.26
C GLY A 386 10.85 -8.13 -24.18
#